data_AF-A0A383DFD9-F1
#
_entry.id   AF-A0A383DFD9-F1
#
_cell.length_a   1.000
_cell.length_b   1.000
_cell.length_c   1.000
_cell.angle_alpha   90.00
_cell.angle_beta   90.00
_cell.angle_gamma   90.00
#
_symmetry.space_group_name_H-M   'P 1'
#
loop_
_entity.id
_entity.type
_entity.pdbx_description
1 polymer ?
#
loop_
_entity_poly.entity_id
_entity_poly.type
_entity_poly.pdbx_seq_one_letter_code
_entity_poly.pdbx_strand_id
1 'polypeptide(L)'
;DDVLVNGKPISLLTESDLISAEPIQIQLTVYNNGGQSTGSFGVKLYEGSRVIDEYTVAQGIGGFGNEPVILTWDNPSAGSKTLKIYVDFEHHVAESTSNRFDNSLTLPLVVGEKSSSGGSSSSDDPLLYGPSHLLTVFVLLIFTIINRKRN
;
A
#
# COMPACT_ATOMS: atom_id res chain seq x y z
N ASP A 1 3.73 17.75 -9.93
CA ASP A 1 3.65 16.33 -9.53
C ASP A 1 4.34 16.18 -8.20
N ASP A 2 3.56 16.32 -7.12
CA ASP A 2 4.08 16.46 -5.75
C ASP A 2 4.31 15.12 -5.05
N VAL A 3 4.12 14.02 -5.79
CA VAL A 3 4.27 12.65 -5.32
C VAL A 3 5.09 11.85 -6.32
N LEU A 4 6.15 11.22 -5.83
CA LEU A 4 6.99 10.30 -6.59
C LEU A 4 6.86 8.90 -6.01
N VAL A 5 6.75 7.90 -6.87
CA VAL A 5 6.74 6.48 -6.49
C VAL A 5 7.97 5.83 -7.11
N ASN A 6 8.85 5.27 -6.28
CA ASN A 6 10.18 4.81 -6.69
C ASN A 6 10.96 5.86 -7.52
N GLY A 7 10.82 7.13 -7.14
CA GLY A 7 11.46 8.26 -7.83
C GLY A 7 10.80 8.67 -9.16
N LYS A 8 9.68 8.05 -9.55
CA LYS A 8 8.95 8.39 -10.78
C LYS A 8 7.63 9.12 -10.48
N PRO A 9 7.24 10.14 -11.26
CA PRO A 9 5.90 10.72 -11.18
C PRO A 9 4.83 9.67 -11.46
N ILE A 10 3.70 9.76 -10.73
CA ILE A 10 2.58 8.81 -10.87
C ILE A 10 2.06 8.76 -12.31
N SER A 11 2.03 9.92 -12.98
CA SER A 11 1.59 10.08 -14.37
C SER A 11 2.41 9.28 -15.39
N LEU A 12 3.61 8.82 -15.00
CA LEU A 12 4.55 8.09 -15.84
C LEU A 12 4.72 6.62 -15.40
N LEU A 13 4.00 6.17 -14.37
CA LEU A 13 4.07 4.79 -13.90
C LEU A 13 3.38 3.83 -14.88
N THR A 14 3.98 2.67 -15.02
CA THR A 14 3.48 1.52 -15.78
C THR A 14 3.43 0.29 -14.86
N GLU A 15 2.71 -0.76 -15.28
CA GLU A 15 2.57 -2.00 -14.51
C GLU A 15 3.92 -2.70 -14.23
N SER A 16 4.94 -2.46 -15.05
CA SER A 16 6.29 -2.99 -14.86
C SER A 16 7.15 -2.19 -13.89
N ASP A 17 6.71 -1.00 -13.45
CA ASP A 17 7.49 -0.15 -12.55
C ASP A 17 7.36 -0.54 -11.08
N LEU A 18 6.26 -1.23 -10.73
CA LEU A 18 5.95 -1.64 -9.37
C LEU A 18 5.74 -3.15 -9.38
N ILE A 19 6.62 -3.89 -8.70
CA ILE A 19 6.58 -5.36 -8.67
C ILE A 19 6.12 -5.84 -7.30
N SER A 20 5.24 -6.84 -7.27
CA SER A 20 4.76 -7.42 -6.02
C SER A 20 5.92 -8.00 -5.18
N ALA A 21 5.76 -7.94 -3.86
CA ALA A 21 6.78 -8.30 -2.87
C ALA A 21 8.12 -7.52 -2.93
N GLU A 22 8.23 -6.50 -3.77
CA GLU A 22 9.36 -5.56 -3.75
C GLU A 22 8.95 -4.26 -3.04
N PRO A 23 9.78 -3.72 -2.15
CA PRO A 23 9.47 -2.47 -1.46
C PRO A 23 9.22 -1.32 -2.44
N ILE A 24 8.13 -0.60 -2.23
CA ILE A 24 7.78 0.60 -2.99
C ILE A 24 7.97 1.82 -2.08
N GLN A 25 8.78 2.79 -2.51
CA GLN A 25 8.96 4.07 -1.84
C GLN A 25 7.99 5.11 -2.41
N ILE A 26 7.26 5.77 -1.52
CA ILE A 26 6.35 6.87 -1.86
C ILE A 26 6.92 8.13 -1.21
N GLN A 27 7.32 9.08 -2.05
CA GLN A 27 7.85 10.37 -1.62
C GLN A 27 6.78 11.43 -1.89
N LEU A 28 6.48 12.24 -0.90
CA LEU A 28 5.55 13.35 -1.01
C LEU A 28 6.04 14.55 -0.21
N THR A 29 5.50 15.72 -0.50
CA THR A 29 5.73 16.93 0.31
C THR A 29 4.47 17.28 1.08
N VAL A 30 4.58 17.38 2.40
CA VAL A 30 3.49 17.86 3.27
C VAL A 30 3.62 19.37 3.40
N TYR A 31 2.54 20.10 3.14
CA TYR A 31 2.51 21.55 3.24
C TYR A 31 1.67 21.99 4.43
N ASN A 32 2.20 22.94 5.21
CA ASN A 32 1.40 23.65 6.19
C ASN A 32 0.80 24.89 5.52
N ASN A 33 -0.48 24.85 5.19
CA ASN A 33 -1.17 25.97 4.54
C ASN A 33 -1.55 27.09 5.52
N GLY A 34 -1.44 26.85 6.83
CA GLY A 34 -1.72 27.83 7.88
C GLY A 34 -0.50 28.70 8.21
N GLY A 35 -0.75 29.88 8.78
CA GLY A 35 0.31 30.81 9.20
C GLY A 35 0.97 30.47 10.54
N GLN A 36 0.51 29.43 11.23
CA GLN A 36 1.02 28.98 12.53
C GLN A 36 1.81 27.68 12.36
N SER A 37 2.80 27.43 13.21
CA SER A 37 3.52 26.15 13.19
C SER A 37 2.67 25.00 13.75
N THR A 38 2.82 23.80 13.19
CA THR A 38 2.00 22.63 13.53
C THR A 38 2.46 21.85 14.76
N GLY A 39 3.73 21.94 15.18
CA GLY A 39 4.31 21.00 16.15
C GLY A 39 4.43 19.58 15.59
N SER A 40 4.84 18.59 16.40
CA SER A 40 5.05 17.22 15.93
C SER A 40 3.75 16.55 15.48
N PHE A 41 3.75 15.88 14.33
CA PHE A 41 2.61 15.09 13.84
C PHE A 41 3.06 13.85 13.06
N GLY A 42 2.14 12.89 12.90
CA GLY A 42 2.36 11.65 12.14
C GLY A 42 1.75 11.70 10.74
N VAL A 43 2.36 11.00 9.81
CA VAL A 43 1.87 10.74 8.46
C VAL A 43 1.77 9.24 8.27
N LYS A 44 0.59 8.72 7.98
CA LYS A 44 0.32 7.27 7.93
C LYS A 44 -0.10 6.84 6.53
N LEU A 45 0.50 5.76 6.04
CA LEU A 45 0.13 5.08 4.79
C LEU A 45 -0.84 3.94 5.09
N TYR A 46 -1.90 3.82 4.30
CA TYR A 46 -2.91 2.78 4.42
C TYR A 46 -3.16 2.03 3.11
N GLU A 47 -3.39 0.72 3.24
CA GLU A 47 -4.05 -0.11 2.23
C GLU A 47 -5.39 -0.57 2.83
N GLY A 48 -6.51 -0.03 2.35
CA GLY A 48 -7.81 -0.24 2.98
C GLY A 48 -7.85 0.34 4.40
N SER A 49 -8.03 -0.50 5.42
CA SER A 49 -8.02 -0.12 6.84
C SER A 49 -6.69 -0.42 7.56
N ARG A 50 -5.75 -1.07 6.88
CA ARG A 50 -4.46 -1.48 7.47
C ARG A 50 -3.45 -0.34 7.33
N VAL A 51 -2.79 0.01 8.44
CA VAL A 51 -1.58 0.85 8.42
C VAL A 51 -0.44 0.03 7.83
N ILE A 52 0.16 0.57 6.77
CA ILE A 52 1.32 0.00 6.09
C ILE A 52 2.61 0.57 6.66
N ASP A 53 2.65 1.89 6.84
CA ASP A 53 3.82 2.61 7.32
C ASP A 53 3.41 3.92 8.02
N GLU A 54 4.31 4.44 8.85
CA GLU A 54 4.14 5.69 9.58
C GLU A 54 5.45 6.48 9.62
N TYR A 55 5.35 7.77 9.31
CA TYR A 55 6.44 8.72 9.40
C TYR A 55 6.09 9.85 10.37
N THR A 56 6.98 10.17 11.30
CA THR A 56 6.78 11.27 12.26
C THR A 56 7.59 12.50 11.85
N VAL A 57 6.91 13.63 11.63
CA VAL A 57 7.55 14.92 11.44
C VAL A 57 7.79 15.56 12.81
N ALA A 58 8.90 15.18 13.46
CA ALA A 58 9.14 15.47 14.87
C ALA A 58 9.26 16.97 15.22
N GLN A 59 9.78 17.78 14.31
CA GLN A 59 9.91 19.24 14.53
C GLN A 59 8.66 20.01 14.11
N GLY A 60 7.68 19.34 13.48
CA GLY A 60 6.57 20.00 12.81
C GLY A 60 7.00 20.80 11.59
N ILE A 61 6.07 21.59 11.07
CA ILE A 61 6.29 22.47 9.94
C ILE A 61 5.98 23.91 10.38
N GLY A 62 6.84 24.86 10.02
CA GLY A 62 6.60 26.29 10.23
C GLY A 62 5.36 26.78 9.45
N GLY A 63 4.82 27.95 9.80
CA GLY A 63 3.71 28.54 9.05
C GLY A 63 4.05 28.74 7.57
N PHE A 64 3.16 28.34 6.67
CA PHE A 64 3.38 28.34 5.20
C PHE A 64 4.59 27.51 4.73
N GLY A 65 5.15 26.69 5.60
CA GLY A 65 6.29 25.82 5.31
C GLY A 65 5.87 24.49 4.69
N ASN A 66 6.86 23.64 4.43
CA ASN A 66 6.66 22.27 3.96
C ASN A 66 7.78 21.35 4.43
N GLU A 67 7.53 20.04 4.40
CA GLU A 67 8.50 19.00 4.74
C GLU A 67 8.35 17.80 3.78
N PRO A 68 9.45 17.28 3.21
CA PRO A 68 9.42 16.04 2.45
C PRO A 68 9.25 14.82 3.38
N VAL A 69 8.39 13.89 2.97
CA VAL A 69 8.09 12.66 3.69
C VAL A 69 8.28 11.48 2.75
N ILE A 70 8.91 10.42 3.27
CA ILE A 70 9.11 9.17 2.55
C ILE A 70 8.44 8.05 3.34
N LEU A 71 7.53 7.34 2.69
CA LEU A 71 6.82 6.18 3.22
C LEU A 71 7.23 4.94 2.40
N THR A 72 7.32 3.79 3.06
CA THR A 72 7.73 2.53 2.44
C THR A 72 6.61 1.50 2.51
N TRP A 73 6.25 0.93 1.37
CA TRP A 73 5.35 -0.22 1.29
C TRP A 73 6.17 -1.49 0.99
N ASP A 74 6.56 -2.22 2.02
CA ASP A 74 7.59 -3.28 1.90
C ASP A 74 7.17 -4.51 1.08
N ASN A 75 5.92 -4.96 1.20
CA ASN A 75 5.47 -6.21 0.60
C ASN A 75 4.09 -6.04 -0.08
N PRO A 76 4.04 -5.29 -1.19
CA PRO A 76 2.81 -5.05 -1.93
C PRO A 76 2.32 -6.35 -2.58
N SER A 77 1.01 -6.53 -2.61
CA SER A 77 0.38 -7.55 -3.46
C SER A 77 0.07 -6.98 -4.83
N ALA A 78 0.09 -7.83 -5.84
CA ALA A 78 -0.20 -7.44 -7.22
C ALA A 78 -1.65 -6.99 -7.43
N GLY A 79 -1.89 -6.31 -8.56
CA GLY A 79 -3.18 -5.80 -9.00
C GLY A 79 -3.36 -4.30 -8.79
N SER A 80 -4.58 -3.82 -9.06
CA SER A 80 -4.97 -2.43 -8.78
C SER A 80 -5.14 -2.19 -7.29
N LYS A 81 -4.53 -1.12 -6.81
CA LYS A 81 -4.41 -0.75 -5.41
C LYS A 81 -4.81 0.70 -5.23
N THR A 82 -5.54 0.98 -4.15
CA THR A 82 -5.87 2.34 -3.75
C THR A 82 -5.30 2.55 -2.36
N LEU A 83 -4.16 3.23 -2.31
CA LEU A 83 -3.54 3.63 -1.06
C LEU A 83 -4.14 4.94 -0.57
N LYS A 84 -4.12 5.14 0.74
CA LYS A 84 -4.50 6.40 1.37
C LYS A 84 -3.39 6.87 2.29
N ILE A 85 -3.04 8.14 2.20
CA ILE A 85 -2.13 8.79 3.13
C ILE A 85 -2.96 9.75 3.97
N TYR A 86 -2.76 9.73 5.28
CA TYR A 86 -3.37 10.68 6.21
C TYR A 86 -2.28 11.42 6.98
N VAL A 87 -2.42 12.73 7.08
CA VAL A 87 -1.58 13.62 7.88
C VAL A 87 -2.33 13.96 9.17
N ASP A 88 -1.65 13.86 10.32
CA ASP A 88 -2.21 14.13 11.65
C ASP A 88 -3.56 13.44 11.91
N PHE A 89 -3.64 12.13 11.62
CA PHE A 89 -4.89 11.36 11.78
C PHE A 89 -5.42 11.37 13.23
N GLU A 90 -4.53 11.50 14.21
CA GLU A 90 -4.87 11.53 15.64
C GLU A 90 -5.27 12.94 16.12
N HIS A 91 -5.27 13.92 15.22
CA HIS A 91 -5.66 15.32 15.47
C HIS A 91 -4.87 15.97 16.61
N HIS A 92 -3.57 15.70 16.67
CA HIS A 92 -2.70 16.31 17.66
C HIS A 92 -2.52 17.81 17.42
N VAL A 93 -2.76 18.27 16.19
CA VAL A 93 -2.67 19.67 15.79
C VAL A 93 -4.06 20.26 15.63
N ALA A 94 -4.29 21.40 16.28
CA ALA A 94 -5.59 22.06 16.26
C ALA A 94 -5.82 22.80 14.93
N GLU A 95 -6.62 22.20 14.05
CA GLU A 95 -7.07 22.83 12.79
C GLU A 95 -8.60 22.98 12.73
N SER A 96 -9.06 23.93 11.92
CA SER A 96 -10.48 24.13 11.67
C SER A 96 -11.07 22.91 10.95
N THR A 97 -12.30 22.49 11.30
CA THR A 97 -12.92 21.26 10.78
C THR A 97 -12.98 21.20 9.25
N SER A 98 -13.11 22.34 8.58
CA SER A 98 -13.11 22.43 7.11
C SER A 98 -11.74 22.20 6.47
N ASN A 99 -10.65 22.48 7.20
CA ASN A 99 -9.25 22.27 6.77
C ASN A 99 -8.69 20.93 7.26
N ARG A 100 -9.56 19.96 7.57
CA ARG A 100 -9.13 18.58 7.89
C ARG A 100 -9.32 17.63 6.72
N PHE A 101 -10.12 18.04 5.73
CA PHE A 101 -10.41 17.22 4.55
C PHE A 101 -9.25 17.22 3.54
N ASP A 102 -8.36 18.20 3.59
CA ASP A 102 -7.12 18.30 2.83
C ASP A 102 -5.94 17.51 3.44
N ASN A 103 -6.07 17.00 4.66
CA ASN A 103 -5.05 16.16 5.31
C ASN A 103 -5.07 14.70 4.82
N SER A 104 -5.61 14.44 3.63
CA SER A 104 -5.61 13.11 3.05
C SER A 104 -5.33 13.12 1.56
N LEU A 105 -4.63 12.10 1.11
CA LEU A 105 -4.27 11.88 -0.28
C LEU A 105 -4.62 10.45 -0.67
N THR A 106 -5.32 10.29 -1.79
CA THR A 106 -5.65 8.97 -2.35
C THR A 106 -4.77 8.69 -3.55
N LEU A 107 -4.10 7.53 -3.55
CA LEU A 107 -3.12 7.14 -4.56
C LEU A 107 -3.55 5.83 -5.24
N PRO A 108 -4.11 5.90 -6.46
CA PRO A 108 -4.34 4.71 -7.27
C PRO A 108 -3.03 4.25 -7.91
N LEU A 109 -2.67 2.98 -7.72
CA LEU A 109 -1.49 2.33 -8.28
C LEU A 109 -1.85 0.99 -8.90
N VAL A 110 -1.06 0.52 -9.86
CA VAL A 110 -1.15 -0.85 -10.38
C VAL A 110 0.19 -1.52 -10.11
N VAL A 111 0.15 -2.62 -9.35
CA VAL A 111 1.34 -3.41 -9.00
C VAL A 111 1.36 -4.66 -9.87
N GLY A 112 2.43 -4.83 -10.64
CA GLY A 112 2.66 -6.01 -11.46
C GLY A 112 2.98 -7.26 -10.63
N GLU A 113 2.74 -8.42 -11.23
CA GLU A 113 3.10 -9.70 -10.64
C GLU A 113 4.62 -9.90 -10.66
N LYS A 114 5.18 -10.38 -9.55
CA LYS A 114 6.55 -10.90 -9.54
C LYS A 114 6.59 -12.15 -10.42
N SER A 115 7.21 -12.04 -11.58
CA SER A 115 7.43 -13.19 -12.44
C SER A 115 8.38 -14.18 -11.75
N SER A 116 7.90 -15.38 -11.48
CA SER A 116 8.75 -16.51 -11.10
C SER A 116 9.54 -16.94 -12.33
N SER A 117 10.66 -16.28 -12.61
CA SER A 117 11.65 -16.87 -13.49
C SER A 117 12.20 -18.11 -12.78
N GLY A 118 11.68 -19.28 -13.18
CA GLY A 118 12.15 -20.57 -12.73
C GLY A 118 13.62 -20.75 -13.09
N GLY A 119 14.50 -20.45 -12.16
CA GLY A 119 15.91 -20.82 -12.20
C GLY A 119 16.09 -22.30 -11.90
N SER A 120 15.56 -23.17 -12.76
CA SER A 120 16.05 -24.55 -12.83
C SER A 120 17.32 -24.49 -13.67
N SER A 121 18.47 -24.31 -13.01
CA SER A 121 19.75 -24.52 -13.66
C SER A 121 19.96 -26.03 -13.80
N SER A 122 19.82 -26.49 -15.03
CA SER A 122 20.00 -27.88 -15.44
C SER A 122 21.39 -28.38 -15.08
N SER A 123 21.45 -29.52 -14.41
CA SER A 123 22.56 -30.47 -14.53
C SER A 123 21.94 -31.86 -14.48
N ASP A 124 21.74 -32.40 -15.69
CA ASP A 124 21.72 -33.80 -16.07
C ASP A 124 20.79 -34.76 -15.31
N ASP A 125 19.60 -35.01 -15.88
CA ASP A 125 19.05 -36.37 -16.03
C ASP A 125 17.81 -36.36 -16.96
N PRO A 126 17.67 -37.31 -17.92
CA PRO A 126 16.59 -37.27 -18.90
C PRO A 126 15.43 -38.16 -18.45
N LEU A 127 14.39 -37.61 -17.81
CA LEU A 127 13.13 -38.34 -17.64
C LEU A 127 11.91 -37.42 -17.83
N LEU A 128 11.16 -37.75 -18.89
CA LEU A 128 9.83 -37.27 -19.28
C LEU A 128 8.95 -36.81 -18.10
N TYR A 129 8.46 -35.56 -18.15
CA TYR A 129 7.13 -35.23 -17.64
C TYR A 129 6.57 -33.99 -18.37
N GLY A 130 5.38 -34.14 -18.95
CA GLY A 130 4.70 -33.14 -19.78
C GLY A 130 4.09 -31.97 -18.98
N PRO A 131 3.40 -31.03 -19.66
CA PRO A 131 2.89 -29.83 -19.01
C PRO A 131 1.50 -30.08 -18.43
N SER A 132 1.29 -29.80 -17.14
CA SER A 132 -0.04 -29.44 -16.66
C SER A 132 0.02 -28.51 -15.44
N HIS A 133 -0.51 -27.31 -15.65
CA HIS A 133 -0.90 -26.37 -14.62
C HIS A 133 -2.12 -26.95 -13.89
N LEU A 134 -1.92 -27.56 -12.72
CA LEU A 134 -3.03 -27.99 -11.87
C LEU A 134 -3.40 -26.87 -10.89
N LEU A 135 -4.33 -26.03 -11.34
CA LEU A 135 -5.15 -25.16 -10.49
C LEU A 135 -5.97 -26.07 -9.55
N THR A 136 -5.69 -26.05 -8.24
CA THR A 136 -6.47 -26.78 -7.24
C THR A 136 -7.54 -25.87 -6.65
N VAL A 137 -8.80 -26.12 -7.00
CA VAL A 137 -9.97 -25.52 -6.33
C VAL A 137 -10.31 -26.38 -5.12
N PHE A 138 -10.27 -25.80 -3.91
CA PHE A 138 -10.69 -26.49 -2.68
C PHE A 138 -12.15 -26.12 -2.36
N VAL A 139 -13.06 -27.09 -2.45
CA VAL A 139 -14.45 -26.99 -1.95
C VAL A 139 -14.59 -27.92 -0.76
N LEU A 140 -14.97 -27.37 0.40
CA LEU A 140 -15.35 -28.14 1.59
C LEU A 140 -16.77 -27.74 2.04
N LEU A 141 -17.75 -28.55 1.66
CA LEU A 141 -18.97 -28.83 2.46
C LEU A 141 -18.56 -29.91 3.49
N ILE A 142 -19.18 -30.13 4.66
CA ILE A 142 -20.58 -30.33 5.05
C ILE A 142 -20.60 -30.32 6.59
N PHE A 143 -21.73 -30.06 7.28
CA PHE A 143 -22.24 -30.97 8.31
C PHE A 143 -23.76 -30.83 8.50
N THR A 144 -24.44 -31.97 8.36
CA THR A 144 -25.86 -32.22 8.57
C THR A 144 -26.14 -32.40 10.06
N ILE A 145 -27.23 -31.81 10.58
CA ILE A 145 -27.83 -32.30 11.83
C ILE A 145 -29.29 -32.67 11.57
N ILE A 146 -29.49 -33.99 11.53
CA ILE A 146 -30.78 -34.66 11.65
C ILE A 146 -31.24 -34.48 13.09
N ASN A 147 -32.49 -34.05 13.32
CA ASN A 147 -33.19 -34.50 14.51
C ASN A 147 -34.66 -34.83 14.20
N ARG A 148 -35.01 -36.06 14.56
CA ARG A 148 -36.20 -36.82 14.20
C ARG A 148 -36.96 -37.13 15.50
N LYS A 149 -38.25 -36.77 15.58
CA LYS A 149 -39.34 -37.46 16.32
C LYS A 149 -40.65 -36.70 16.09
N ARG A 150 -41.72 -37.22 15.45
CA ARG A 150 -42.68 -38.29 15.85
C ARG A 150 -43.12 -38.11 17.31
N ASN A 151 -44.38 -37.86 17.67
CA ASN A 151 -45.70 -38.07 17.07
C ASN A 151 -46.58 -36.82 17.21
#